data_AF-A0A5P1V083-F1
#
_entry.id   AF-A0A5P1V083-F1
#
_cell.length_a   1.000
_cell.length_b   1.000
_cell.length_c   1.000
_cell.angle_alpha   90.00
_cell.angle_beta   90.00
_cell.angle_gamma   90.00
#
_symmetry.space_group_name_H-M   'P 1'
#
loop_
_entity.id
_entity.type
_entity.pdbx_description
1 polymer ?
#
loop_
_entity_poly.entity_id
_entity_poly.type
_entity_poly.pdbx_seq_one_letter_code
_entity_poly.pdbx_strand_id
1 'polypeptide(L)'
;MYKESFSFLKAFFQKILKDEVLVYAQGLSFNTVLTLIPLLGLILSVAKIFIPSEKILDQLLVQITQYLTPEATQKATQFLIKLIKKLETFPLGKFSILFYFLMSIGLLFQIEDILNKIFESNKRRNIYQRVLFFWLCITLTPFIFVVPFIFSSYIGKFFIVLNFLFLVLFFFLIYLFFPAKDVPKREALIGAIFSTCLWFTTSYLYSVYVKYAVGYSKIYGSLAAFPLFLVWIFINWVVFLLGAELIVFLEKKGWELDTEKVPKNLFTLFVMYLLGKSFYSEGPLEIYTLCQNLKICPIELETILQNLENQGLVVFKEGKVFLAKAPEKISLLEVLTLEIKPYEEDLPKIFPEDFVKKLTLWKEQTPHFTLKDFLN
;
A
#
# COMPACT_ATOMS: atom_id res chain seq x y z
N MET A 1 27.82 -12.67 -6.93
CA MET A 1 27.67 -11.20 -6.76
C MET A 1 27.12 -10.48 -8.00
N TYR A 2 27.90 -10.06 -9.01
CA TYR A 2 27.35 -9.20 -10.09
C TYR A 2 26.19 -9.80 -10.90
N LYS A 3 26.24 -11.10 -11.22
CA LYS A 3 25.15 -11.80 -11.94
C LYS A 3 23.86 -11.89 -11.11
N GLU A 4 23.97 -12.05 -9.79
CA GLU A 4 22.82 -12.15 -8.88
C GLU A 4 22.17 -10.79 -8.65
N SER A 5 22.97 -9.72 -8.53
CA SER A 5 22.44 -8.35 -8.41
C SER A 5 21.72 -7.90 -9.68
N PHE A 6 22.26 -8.26 -10.86
CA PHE A 6 21.61 -7.94 -12.13
C PHE A 6 20.30 -8.73 -12.31
N SER A 7 20.29 -10.01 -11.94
CA SER A 7 19.07 -10.82 -11.95
C SER A 7 18.01 -10.29 -10.99
N PHE A 8 18.42 -9.84 -9.78
CA PHE A 8 17.53 -9.21 -8.81
C PHE A 8 16.87 -7.94 -9.36
N LEU A 9 17.68 -7.01 -9.89
CA LEU A 9 17.16 -5.77 -10.46
C LEU A 9 16.22 -6.04 -11.62
N LYS A 10 16.60 -6.95 -12.53
CA LYS A 10 15.75 -7.32 -13.67
C LYS A 10 14.40 -7.88 -13.22
N ALA A 11 14.39 -8.81 -12.26
CA ALA A 11 13.16 -9.41 -11.73
C ALA A 11 12.29 -8.36 -11.02
N PHE A 12 12.91 -7.46 -10.24
CA PHE A 12 12.19 -6.37 -9.58
C PHE A 12 11.56 -5.39 -10.58
N PHE A 13 12.30 -4.99 -11.62
CA PHE A 13 11.78 -4.15 -12.69
C PHE A 13 10.64 -4.82 -13.46
N GLN A 14 10.74 -6.13 -13.72
CA GLN A 14 9.66 -6.88 -14.36
C GLN A 14 8.40 -6.91 -13.49
N LYS A 15 8.54 -7.06 -12.16
CA LYS A 15 7.43 -6.98 -11.21
C LYS A 15 6.76 -5.60 -11.24
N ILE A 16 7.54 -4.52 -11.17
CA ILE A 16 7.02 -3.14 -11.23
C ILE A 16 6.20 -2.90 -12.50
N LEU A 17 6.68 -3.41 -13.65
CA LEU A 17 5.97 -3.28 -14.92
C LEU A 17 4.68 -4.09 -14.95
N LYS A 18 4.68 -5.30 -14.38
CA LYS A 18 3.52 -6.20 -14.28
C LYS A 18 2.44 -5.62 -13.36
N ASP A 19 2.84 -4.96 -12.27
CA ASP A 19 1.94 -4.44 -11.24
C ASP A 19 1.44 -3.01 -11.53
N GLU A 20 1.73 -2.48 -12.73
CA GLU A 20 1.24 -1.18 -13.23
C GLU A 20 1.43 0.00 -12.24
N VAL A 21 2.51 -0.02 -11.46
CA VAL A 21 2.77 0.94 -10.37
C VAL A 21 2.64 2.41 -10.81
N LEU A 22 3.07 2.73 -12.04
CA LEU A 22 2.97 4.08 -12.59
C LEU A 22 1.51 4.51 -12.80
N VAL A 23 0.62 3.60 -13.21
CA VAL A 23 -0.81 3.87 -13.39
C VAL A 23 -1.45 4.16 -12.04
N TYR A 24 -1.12 3.36 -11.01
CA TYR A 24 -1.57 3.62 -9.64
C TYR A 24 -1.09 4.97 -9.10
N ALA A 25 0.19 5.31 -9.32
CA ALA A 25 0.71 6.61 -8.93
C ALA A 25 0.00 7.78 -9.64
N GLN A 26 -0.34 7.64 -10.93
CA GLN A 26 -1.12 8.65 -11.66
C GLN A 26 -2.50 8.86 -11.03
N GLY A 27 -3.23 7.77 -10.76
CA GLY A 27 -4.56 7.81 -10.14
C GLY A 27 -4.55 8.46 -8.76
N LEU A 28 -3.57 8.08 -7.92
CA LEU A 28 -3.38 8.70 -6.59
C LEU A 28 -3.01 10.17 -6.69
N SER A 29 -2.20 10.57 -7.67
CA SER A 29 -1.80 11.96 -7.87
C SER A 29 -2.98 12.84 -8.23
N PHE A 30 -3.76 12.40 -9.22
CA PHE A 30 -4.97 13.10 -9.64
C PHE A 30 -5.94 13.26 -8.47
N ASN A 31 -6.20 12.17 -7.74
CA ASN A 31 -7.12 12.20 -6.62
C ASN A 31 -6.58 13.06 -5.46
N THR A 32 -5.26 13.04 -5.20
CA THR A 32 -4.62 13.91 -4.20
C THR A 32 -4.86 15.39 -4.52
N VAL A 33 -4.69 15.80 -5.79
CA VAL A 33 -4.93 17.18 -6.22
C VAL A 33 -6.41 17.57 -6.06
N LEU A 34 -7.34 16.69 -6.46
CA LEU A 34 -8.77 16.92 -6.28
C LEU A 34 -9.17 17.04 -4.81
N THR A 35 -8.52 16.27 -3.95
CA THR A 35 -8.82 16.20 -2.51
C THR A 35 -8.15 17.33 -1.73
N LEU A 36 -7.07 17.91 -2.24
CA LEU A 36 -6.30 18.97 -1.57
C LEU A 36 -7.15 20.21 -1.29
N ILE A 37 -7.98 20.63 -2.26
CA ILE A 37 -8.85 21.81 -2.11
C ILE A 37 -9.91 21.57 -1.01
N PRO A 38 -10.70 20.48 -1.04
CA PRO A 38 -11.58 20.09 0.07
C PRO A 38 -10.88 20.01 1.42
N LEU A 39 -9.68 19.43 1.47
CA LEU A 39 -8.93 19.26 2.71
C LEU A 39 -8.51 20.60 3.31
N LEU A 40 -8.01 21.52 2.48
CA LEU A 40 -7.70 22.90 2.92
C LEU A 40 -8.95 23.62 3.42
N GLY A 41 -10.08 23.46 2.72
CA GLY A 41 -11.37 23.97 3.15
C GLY A 41 -11.80 23.42 4.51
N LEU A 42 -11.65 22.11 4.74
CA LEU A 42 -11.95 21.44 6.01
C LEU A 42 -11.05 21.96 7.13
N ILE A 43 -9.72 22.03 6.91
CA ILE A 43 -8.76 22.53 7.90
C ILE A 43 -9.11 23.97 8.31
N LEU A 44 -9.38 24.86 7.36
CA LEU A 44 -9.73 26.25 7.66
C LEU A 44 -11.11 26.37 8.32
N SER A 45 -12.07 25.53 7.94
CA SER A 45 -13.40 25.51 8.57
C SER A 45 -13.31 25.10 10.04
N VAL A 46 -12.49 24.08 10.35
CA VAL A 46 -12.24 23.63 11.72
C VAL A 46 -11.40 24.67 12.47
N ALA A 47 -10.37 25.26 11.85
CA ALA A 47 -9.53 26.27 12.49
C ALA A 47 -10.34 27.49 12.94
N LYS A 48 -11.35 27.92 12.16
CA LYS A 48 -12.26 29.02 12.53
C LYS A 48 -13.08 28.76 13.79
N ILE A 49 -13.27 27.50 14.19
CA ILE A 49 -13.96 27.14 15.45
C ILE A 49 -13.09 27.54 16.65
N PHE A 50 -11.77 27.45 16.52
CA PHE A 50 -10.81 27.67 17.61
C PHE A 50 -10.09 29.02 17.52
N ILE A 51 -9.94 29.59 16.32
CA ILE A 51 -9.16 30.81 16.06
C ILE A 51 -10.02 31.78 15.23
N PRO A 52 -10.22 33.04 15.69
CA PRO A 52 -10.88 34.07 14.89
C PRO A 52 -10.18 34.29 13.55
N SER A 53 -10.95 34.42 12.47
CA SER A 53 -10.47 34.49 11.07
C SER A 53 -9.34 35.50 10.84
N GLU A 54 -9.39 36.64 11.50
CA GLU A 54 -8.41 37.73 11.35
C GLU A 54 -7.03 37.36 11.88
N LYS A 55 -6.97 36.54 12.95
CA LYS A 55 -5.70 36.09 13.55
C LYS A 55 -5.02 34.96 12.78
N ILE A 56 -5.78 34.18 11.99
CA ILE A 56 -5.23 33.07 11.20
C ILE A 56 -4.24 33.60 10.14
N LEU A 57 -4.62 34.68 9.45
CA LEU A 57 -3.78 35.27 8.41
C LEU A 57 -2.52 35.88 9.01
N ASP A 58 -2.66 36.68 10.07
CA ASP A 58 -1.54 37.37 10.71
C ASP A 58 -0.49 36.38 11.26
N GLN A 59 -0.92 35.29 11.90
CA GLN A 59 -0.02 34.27 12.43
C GLN A 59 0.72 33.50 11.33
N LEU A 60 0.04 33.15 10.23
CA LEU A 60 0.68 32.48 9.10
C LEU A 60 1.69 33.37 8.40
N LEU A 61 1.38 34.67 8.23
CA LEU A 61 2.27 35.62 7.58
C LEU A 61 3.53 35.90 8.42
N VAL A 62 3.38 36.08 9.72
CA VAL A 62 4.53 36.26 10.64
C VAL A 62 5.46 35.04 10.59
N GLN A 63 4.92 33.82 10.47
CA GLN A 63 5.74 32.61 10.42
C GLN A 63 6.38 32.31 9.06
N ILE A 64 5.80 32.78 7.95
CA ILE A 64 6.30 32.54 6.59
C ILE A 64 7.30 33.63 6.16
N THR A 65 7.10 34.88 6.58
CA THR A 65 7.97 36.03 6.26
C THR A 65 9.40 35.86 6.76
N GLN A 66 9.61 35.18 7.88
CA GLN A 66 10.94 34.95 8.47
C GLN A 66 11.83 33.98 7.66
N TYR A 67 11.26 33.22 6.70
CA TYR A 67 11.99 32.22 5.91
C TYR A 67 11.97 32.50 4.40
N LEU A 68 11.32 33.57 3.95
CA LEU A 68 11.15 33.90 2.54
C LEU A 68 11.85 35.23 2.20
N THR A 69 12.30 35.35 0.94
CA THR A 69 12.74 36.63 0.40
C THR A 69 11.57 37.62 0.33
N PRO A 70 11.80 38.96 0.29
CA PRO A 70 10.73 39.95 0.20
C PRO A 70 9.76 39.72 -0.97
N GLU A 71 10.27 39.33 -2.13
CA GLU A 71 9.45 39.01 -3.33
C GLU A 71 8.62 37.73 -3.15
N ALA A 72 9.21 36.67 -2.58
CA ALA A 72 8.49 35.43 -2.30
C ALA A 72 7.41 35.64 -1.23
N THR A 73 7.70 36.47 -0.23
CA THR A 73 6.78 36.87 0.83
C THR A 73 5.57 37.60 0.26
N GLN A 74 5.77 38.59 -0.62
CA GLN A 74 4.67 39.35 -1.22
C GLN A 74 3.75 38.45 -2.06
N LYS A 75 4.32 37.56 -2.88
CA LYS A 75 3.56 36.59 -3.69
C LYS A 75 2.82 35.56 -2.83
N ALA A 76 3.46 35.01 -1.81
CA ALA A 76 2.85 34.07 -0.87
C ALA A 76 1.69 34.72 -0.11
N THR A 77 1.89 35.95 0.38
CA THR A 77 0.88 36.73 1.09
C THR A 77 -0.35 36.98 0.22
N GLN A 78 -0.15 37.44 -1.02
CA GLN A 78 -1.25 37.67 -1.96
C GLN A 78 -2.00 36.38 -2.30
N PHE A 79 -1.29 35.26 -2.47
CA PHE A 79 -1.89 33.96 -2.70
C PHE A 79 -2.74 33.50 -1.50
N LEU A 80 -2.19 33.59 -0.28
CA LEU A 80 -2.89 33.20 0.95
C LEU A 80 -4.14 34.04 1.19
N ILE A 81 -4.06 35.37 1.05
CA ILE A 81 -5.21 36.26 1.15
C ILE A 81 -6.28 35.88 0.12
N LYS A 82 -5.89 35.65 -1.13
CA LYS A 82 -6.82 35.27 -2.21
C LYS A 82 -7.46 33.91 -1.96
N LEU A 83 -6.70 32.95 -1.42
CA LEU A 83 -7.17 31.61 -1.08
C LEU A 83 -8.16 31.66 0.07
N ILE A 84 -7.85 32.36 1.16
CA ILE A 84 -8.75 32.50 2.33
C ILE A 84 -10.04 33.23 1.94
N LYS A 85 -9.96 34.35 1.20
CA LYS A 85 -11.16 35.06 0.70
C LYS A 85 -12.03 34.21 -0.23
N LYS A 86 -11.43 33.39 -1.08
CA LYS A 86 -12.17 32.44 -1.93
C LYS A 86 -12.80 31.32 -1.11
N LEU A 87 -12.13 30.85 -0.07
CA LEU A 87 -12.65 29.81 0.80
C LEU A 87 -13.74 30.34 1.74
N GLU A 88 -13.71 31.63 2.10
CA GLU A 88 -14.80 32.32 2.82
C GLU A 88 -16.09 32.44 2.01
N THR A 89 -15.98 32.62 0.69
CA THR A 89 -17.13 32.77 -0.22
C THR A 89 -17.56 31.46 -0.87
N PHE A 90 -16.72 30.42 -0.82
CA PHE A 90 -17.12 29.05 -1.14
C PHE A 90 -18.28 28.63 -0.22
N PRO A 91 -19.28 27.85 -0.66
CA PRO A 91 -20.40 27.47 0.19
C PRO A 91 -19.91 26.64 1.37
N LEU A 92 -19.58 27.29 2.50
CA LEU A 92 -19.06 26.72 3.75
C LEU A 92 -20.18 26.15 4.63
N GLY A 93 -21.33 25.80 4.05
CA GLY A 93 -22.45 25.24 4.80
C GLY A 93 -22.10 23.90 5.46
N LYS A 94 -22.90 23.48 6.46
CA LYS A 94 -22.78 22.17 7.13
C LYS A 94 -22.71 20.99 6.13
N PHE A 95 -23.37 21.11 4.97
CA PHE A 95 -23.36 20.11 3.90
C PHE A 95 -22.00 20.00 3.18
N SER A 96 -21.21 21.06 3.09
CA SER A 96 -19.91 21.06 2.41
C SER A 96 -18.80 20.45 3.27
N ILE A 97 -18.85 20.61 4.60
CA ILE A 97 -17.92 19.95 5.52
C ILE A 97 -18.03 18.44 5.37
N LEU A 98 -19.26 17.91 5.34
CA LEU A 98 -19.50 16.49 5.11
C LEU A 98 -18.97 16.05 3.75
N PHE A 99 -19.25 16.82 2.68
CA PHE A 99 -18.75 16.52 1.35
C PHE A 99 -17.21 16.49 1.27
N TYR A 100 -16.53 17.46 1.89
CA TYR A 100 -15.07 17.52 1.93
C TYR A 100 -14.45 16.36 2.70
N PHE A 101 -15.09 15.99 3.81
CA PHE A 101 -14.68 14.84 4.60
C PHE A 101 -14.83 13.54 3.80
N LEU A 102 -15.94 13.37 3.07
CA LEU A 102 -16.16 12.22 2.20
C LEU A 102 -15.14 12.13 1.06
N MET A 103 -14.80 13.23 0.40
CA MET A 103 -13.73 13.24 -0.62
C MET A 103 -12.38 12.85 -0.02
N SER A 104 -12.08 13.35 1.19
CA SER A 104 -10.83 13.02 1.91
C SER A 104 -10.74 11.53 2.25
N ILE A 105 -11.85 10.92 2.66
CA ILE A 105 -11.94 9.48 2.87
C ILE A 105 -11.75 8.70 1.56
N GLY A 106 -12.26 9.22 0.44
CA GLY A 106 -12.11 8.58 -0.87
C GLY A 106 -10.66 8.34 -1.27
N LEU A 107 -9.77 9.31 -0.99
CA LEU A 107 -8.33 9.14 -1.22
C LEU A 107 -7.74 8.02 -0.36
N LEU A 108 -8.15 7.92 0.91
CA LEU A 108 -7.67 6.85 1.79
C LEU A 108 -8.08 5.47 1.29
N PHE A 109 -9.33 5.32 0.84
CA PHE A 109 -9.79 4.06 0.27
C PHE A 109 -9.00 3.67 -0.98
N GLN A 110 -8.70 4.65 -1.84
CA GLN A 110 -7.89 4.39 -3.02
C GLN A 110 -6.46 3.93 -2.67
N ILE A 111 -5.82 4.57 -1.68
CA ILE A 111 -4.48 4.17 -1.24
C ILE A 111 -4.52 2.75 -0.64
N GLU A 112 -5.51 2.45 0.21
CA GLU A 112 -5.67 1.12 0.81
C GLU A 112 -5.90 0.06 -0.27
N ASP A 113 -6.77 0.32 -1.24
CA ASP A 113 -7.05 -0.63 -2.32
C ASP A 113 -5.81 -0.90 -3.18
N ILE A 114 -5.02 0.13 -3.49
CA ILE A 114 -3.77 -0.02 -4.25
C ILE A 114 -2.74 -0.81 -3.44
N LEU A 115 -2.55 -0.49 -2.16
CA LEU A 115 -1.61 -1.25 -1.33
C LEU A 115 -2.09 -2.68 -1.15
N ASN A 116 -3.38 -2.92 -0.94
CA ASN A 116 -3.92 -4.28 -0.86
C ASN A 116 -3.68 -5.07 -2.14
N LYS A 117 -3.75 -4.43 -3.33
CA LYS A 117 -3.34 -5.06 -4.59
C LYS A 117 -1.85 -5.40 -4.62
N ILE A 118 -0.98 -4.47 -4.25
CA ILE A 118 0.48 -4.68 -4.22
C ILE A 118 0.86 -5.80 -3.24
N PHE A 119 0.29 -5.77 -2.03
CA PHE A 119 0.48 -6.76 -0.98
C PHE A 119 -0.33 -8.05 -1.20
N GLU A 120 -1.06 -8.16 -2.33
CA GLU A 120 -1.91 -9.31 -2.71
C GLU A 120 -2.87 -9.74 -1.59
N SER A 121 -3.38 -8.78 -0.82
CA SER A 121 -4.25 -8.97 0.32
C SER A 121 -5.71 -8.66 -0.03
N ASN A 122 -6.62 -9.57 0.29
CA ASN A 122 -8.06 -9.35 0.23
C ASN A 122 -8.66 -8.85 1.55
N LYS A 123 -7.86 -8.70 2.62
CA LYS A 123 -8.31 -8.13 3.90
C LYS A 123 -8.78 -6.70 3.69
N ARG A 124 -9.99 -6.38 4.17
CA ARG A 124 -10.51 -5.02 4.25
C ARG A 124 -10.47 -4.54 5.69
N ARG A 125 -9.91 -3.36 5.92
CA ARG A 125 -9.90 -2.78 7.27
C ARG A 125 -11.28 -2.31 7.68
N ASN A 126 -11.57 -2.45 8.97
CA ASN A 126 -12.73 -1.82 9.57
C ASN A 126 -12.55 -0.29 9.55
N ILE A 127 -13.66 0.45 9.39
CA ILE A 127 -13.63 1.92 9.29
C ILE A 127 -12.90 2.58 10.46
N TYR A 128 -13.00 2.02 11.67
CA TYR A 128 -12.30 2.50 12.86
C TYR A 128 -10.78 2.41 12.74
N GLN A 129 -10.25 1.31 12.20
CA GLN A 129 -8.80 1.15 11.99
C GLN A 129 -8.28 2.16 10.96
N ARG A 130 -9.07 2.43 9.92
CA ARG A 130 -8.76 3.45 8.90
C ARG A 130 -8.69 4.86 9.51
N VAL A 131 -9.67 5.23 10.34
CA VAL A 131 -9.72 6.54 11.00
C VAL A 131 -8.58 6.71 12.01
N LEU A 132 -8.30 5.70 12.84
CA LEU A 132 -7.17 5.71 13.78
C LEU A 132 -5.83 5.89 13.06
N PHE A 133 -5.64 5.18 11.94
CA PHE A 133 -4.44 5.31 11.13
C PHE A 133 -4.32 6.72 10.51
N PHE A 134 -5.42 7.27 10.00
CA PHE A 134 -5.43 8.63 9.48
C PHE A 134 -5.08 9.68 10.56
N TRP A 135 -5.57 9.48 11.78
CA TRP A 135 -5.19 10.29 12.93
C TRP A 135 -3.69 10.20 13.21
N LEU A 136 -3.10 9.00 13.15
CA LEU A 136 -1.66 8.82 13.28
C LEU A 136 -0.90 9.58 12.18
N CYS A 137 -1.31 9.49 10.91
CA CYS A 137 -0.66 10.24 9.84
C CYS A 137 -0.77 11.76 10.04
N ILE A 138 -1.93 12.29 10.42
CA ILE A 138 -2.13 13.72 10.70
C ILE A 138 -1.24 14.19 11.85
N THR A 139 -1.04 13.36 12.88
CA THR A 139 -0.26 13.74 14.07
C THR A 139 1.24 13.54 13.87
N LEU A 140 1.66 12.44 13.23
CA LEU A 140 3.07 12.15 12.96
C LEU A 140 3.67 13.09 11.91
N THR A 141 2.91 13.45 10.87
CA THR A 141 3.45 14.24 9.75
C THR A 141 4.01 15.60 10.21
N PRO A 142 3.28 16.43 11.00
CA PRO A 142 3.83 17.65 11.57
C PRO A 142 5.04 17.37 12.46
N PHE A 143 5.03 16.32 13.26
CA PHE A 143 6.18 15.98 14.10
C PHE A 143 7.43 15.67 13.27
N ILE A 144 7.29 14.95 12.16
CA ILE A 144 8.42 14.59 11.27
C ILE A 144 8.96 15.81 10.50
N PHE A 145 8.09 16.71 10.05
CA PHE A 145 8.52 17.82 9.19
C PHE A 145 8.77 19.13 9.95
N VAL A 146 7.95 19.44 10.96
CA VAL A 146 8.00 20.71 11.69
C VAL A 146 9.04 20.68 12.81
N VAL A 147 9.15 19.58 13.57
CA VAL A 147 10.08 19.51 14.70
C VAL A 147 11.53 19.62 14.23
N PRO A 148 12.03 18.82 13.27
CA PRO A 148 13.40 18.99 12.79
C PRO A 148 13.65 20.41 12.27
N PHE A 149 12.65 21.01 11.59
CA PHE A 149 12.77 22.36 11.05
C PHE A 149 12.95 23.42 12.14
N ILE A 150 12.12 23.40 13.20
CA ILE A 150 12.23 24.31 14.35
C ILE A 150 13.60 24.17 15.04
N PHE A 151 14.08 22.94 15.17
CA PHE A 151 15.35 22.67 15.86
C PHE A 151 16.57 22.68 14.93
N SER A 152 16.40 23.01 13.65
CA SER A 152 17.48 22.95 12.64
C SER A 152 18.70 23.79 13.03
N SER A 153 18.48 24.96 13.64
CA SER A 153 19.53 25.85 14.14
C SER A 153 20.30 25.28 15.34
N TYR A 154 19.67 24.43 16.16
CA TYR A 154 20.28 23.81 17.35
C TYR A 154 21.01 22.50 17.01
N ILE A 155 20.49 21.75 16.05
CA ILE A 155 20.99 20.42 15.68
C ILE A 155 22.19 20.54 14.71
N GLY A 156 22.28 21.64 13.96
CA GLY A 156 23.42 21.93 13.08
C GLY A 156 23.67 20.82 12.05
N LYS A 157 24.91 20.31 12.00
CA LYS A 157 25.32 19.29 11.02
C LYS A 157 24.58 17.94 11.15
N PHE A 158 24.03 17.63 12.34
CA PHE A 158 23.28 16.39 12.56
C PHE A 158 21.86 16.43 11.97
N PHE A 159 21.40 17.59 11.51
CA PHE A 159 20.03 17.78 11.00
C PHE A 159 19.72 16.84 9.84
N ILE A 160 20.68 16.63 8.93
CA ILE A 160 20.52 15.74 7.77
C ILE A 160 20.32 14.29 8.21
N VAL A 161 21.14 13.82 9.15
CA VAL A 161 21.06 12.44 9.68
C VAL A 161 19.74 12.24 10.43
N LEU A 162 19.35 13.23 11.23
CA LEU A 162 18.10 13.16 11.99
C LEU A 162 16.87 13.18 11.06
N ASN A 163 16.86 14.06 10.06
CA ASN A 163 15.80 14.11 9.06
C ASN A 163 15.69 12.80 8.28
N PHE A 164 16.83 12.20 7.90
CA PHE A 164 16.87 10.88 7.28
C PHE A 164 16.23 9.82 8.18
N LEU A 165 16.62 9.76 9.46
CA LEU A 165 16.06 8.80 10.42
C LEU A 165 14.55 8.98 10.62
N PHE A 166 14.07 10.22 10.71
CA PHE A 166 12.63 10.50 10.81
C PHE A 166 11.87 10.07 9.55
N LEU A 167 12.46 10.26 8.37
CA LEU A 167 11.82 9.84 7.13
C LEU A 167 11.81 8.30 6.98
N VAL A 168 12.87 7.61 7.42
CA VAL A 168 12.87 6.15 7.55
C VAL A 168 11.77 5.70 8.50
N LEU A 169 11.66 6.33 9.67
CA LEU A 169 10.61 6.02 10.63
C LEU A 169 9.21 6.25 10.04
N PHE A 170 9.01 7.33 9.30
CA PHE A 170 7.75 7.63 8.62
C PHE A 170 7.35 6.53 7.63
N PHE A 171 8.24 6.21 6.67
CA PHE A 171 7.96 5.15 5.70
C PHE A 171 7.81 3.79 6.39
N PHE A 172 8.60 3.50 7.42
CA PHE A 172 8.50 2.25 8.18
C PHE A 172 7.13 2.09 8.83
N LEU A 173 6.66 3.13 9.53
CA LEU A 173 5.35 3.11 10.17
C LEU A 173 4.22 3.02 9.14
N ILE A 174 4.33 3.74 8.03
CA ILE A 174 3.34 3.63 6.96
C ILE A 174 3.33 2.22 6.35
N TYR A 175 4.48 1.64 6.03
CA TYR A 175 4.49 0.28 5.45
C TYR A 175 4.05 -0.79 6.43
N LEU A 176 4.28 -0.59 7.73
CA LEU A 176 3.83 -1.52 8.76
C LEU A 176 2.34 -1.40 9.05
N PHE A 177 1.81 -0.16 9.05
CA PHE A 177 0.46 0.12 9.52
C PHE A 177 -0.51 0.57 8.44
N PHE A 178 -0.14 0.79 7.18
CA PHE A 178 -1.09 1.14 6.12
C PHE A 178 -1.73 -0.10 5.47
N PRO A 179 -0.97 -1.15 5.09
CA PRO A 179 -1.55 -2.35 4.51
C PRO A 179 -2.53 -3.05 5.45
N ALA A 180 -3.57 -3.70 4.91
CA ALA A 180 -4.53 -4.47 5.72
C ALA A 180 -3.94 -5.78 6.27
N LYS A 181 -2.81 -6.22 5.70
CA LYS A 181 -2.06 -7.41 6.09
C LYS A 181 -0.93 -7.05 7.07
N ASP A 182 -0.55 -8.01 7.91
CA ASP A 182 0.64 -7.93 8.75
C ASP A 182 1.91 -8.06 7.90
N VAL A 183 2.69 -6.98 7.83
CA VAL A 183 3.94 -6.91 7.07
C VAL A 183 5.12 -7.25 7.99
N PRO A 184 6.06 -8.12 7.57
CA PRO A 184 7.21 -8.43 8.41
C PRO A 184 8.14 -7.23 8.56
N LYS A 185 8.55 -6.95 9.81
CA LYS A 185 9.23 -5.71 10.21
C LYS A 185 10.58 -5.51 9.51
N ARG A 186 11.30 -6.59 9.19
CA ARG A 186 12.63 -6.51 8.57
C ARG A 186 12.51 -5.98 7.14
N GLU A 187 11.59 -6.53 6.37
CA GLU A 187 11.32 -6.19 4.99
C GLU A 187 10.74 -4.77 4.93
N ALA A 188 9.81 -4.43 5.83
CA ALA A 188 9.29 -3.07 6.00
C ALA A 188 10.40 -2.04 6.25
N LEU A 189 11.40 -2.36 7.08
CA LEU A 189 12.55 -1.48 7.34
C LEU A 189 13.42 -1.30 6.10
N ILE A 190 13.68 -2.37 5.35
CA ILE A 190 14.45 -2.29 4.10
C ILE A 190 13.69 -1.44 3.07
N GLY A 191 12.38 -1.64 2.92
CA GLY A 191 11.51 -0.82 2.08
C GLY A 191 11.52 0.65 2.50
N ALA A 192 11.48 0.93 3.81
CA ALA A 192 11.51 2.30 4.33
C ALA A 192 12.83 3.03 4.05
N ILE A 193 13.97 2.35 4.23
CA ILE A 193 15.28 2.88 3.89
C ILE A 193 15.37 3.15 2.39
N PHE A 194 14.90 2.21 1.57
CA PHE A 194 14.86 2.36 0.11
C PHE A 194 14.03 3.57 -0.33
N SER A 195 12.80 3.71 0.18
CA SER A 195 11.93 4.85 -0.13
C SER A 195 12.51 6.18 0.35
N THR A 196 13.18 6.18 1.50
CA THR A 196 13.89 7.37 2.01
C THR A 196 15.01 7.78 1.05
N CYS A 197 15.86 6.84 0.62
CA CYS A 197 16.93 7.11 -0.33
C CYS A 197 16.39 7.63 -1.67
N LEU A 198 15.32 7.01 -2.18
CA LEU A 198 14.64 7.48 -3.38
C LEU A 198 14.07 8.89 -3.20
N TRP A 199 13.44 9.17 -2.06
CA TRP A 199 12.87 10.48 -1.78
C TRP A 199 13.93 11.58 -1.78
N PHE A 200 15.09 11.38 -1.15
CA PHE A 200 16.19 12.36 -1.21
C PHE A 200 16.71 12.54 -2.64
N THR A 201 16.87 11.43 -3.37
CA THR A 201 17.35 11.44 -4.76
C THR A 201 16.39 12.21 -5.66
N THR A 202 15.10 11.90 -5.58
CA THR A 202 14.07 12.54 -6.39
C THR A 202 13.82 13.99 -5.96
N SER A 203 13.95 14.32 -4.68
CA SER A 203 13.93 15.72 -4.19
C SER A 203 15.04 16.55 -4.81
N TYR A 204 16.26 16.02 -4.83
CA TYR A 204 17.39 16.69 -5.47
C TYR A 204 17.16 16.85 -6.98
N LEU A 205 16.79 15.76 -7.67
CA LEU A 205 16.51 15.81 -9.12
C LEU A 205 15.38 16.78 -9.47
N TYR A 206 14.32 16.81 -8.65
CA TYR A 206 13.20 17.72 -8.84
C TYR A 206 13.61 19.18 -8.60
N SER A 207 14.43 19.46 -7.58
CA SER A 207 14.98 20.80 -7.36
C SER A 207 15.80 21.29 -8.56
N VAL A 208 16.60 20.40 -9.15
CA VAL A 208 17.36 20.71 -10.37
C VAL A 208 16.40 20.95 -11.53
N TYR A 209 15.43 20.07 -11.74
CA TYR A 209 14.42 20.20 -12.79
C TYR A 209 13.65 21.52 -12.71
N VAL A 210 13.14 21.90 -11.54
CA VAL A 210 12.41 23.16 -11.32
C VAL A 210 13.30 24.37 -11.60
N LYS A 211 14.57 24.34 -11.17
CA LYS A 211 15.53 25.42 -11.45
C LYS A 211 15.68 25.68 -12.94
N TYR A 212 15.76 24.62 -13.76
CA TYR A 212 15.83 24.75 -15.22
C TYR A 212 14.48 25.08 -15.85
N ALA A 213 13.39 24.42 -15.45
CA ALA A 213 12.07 24.60 -16.02
C ALA A 213 11.53 26.02 -15.80
N VAL A 214 11.70 26.58 -14.60
CA VAL A 214 11.24 27.94 -14.24
C VAL A 214 12.25 29.00 -14.69
N GLY A 215 13.55 28.71 -14.62
CA GLY A 215 14.61 29.68 -14.96
C GLY A 215 14.67 30.04 -16.46
N TYR A 216 14.31 29.11 -17.35
CA TYR A 216 14.39 29.33 -18.80
C TYR A 216 13.06 29.73 -19.45
N SER A 217 11.92 29.46 -18.82
CA SER A 217 10.61 29.71 -19.44
C SER A 217 10.00 31.06 -19.03
N LYS A 218 10.41 32.15 -19.70
CA LYS A 218 9.72 33.46 -19.61
C LYS A 218 8.24 33.39 -20.02
N ILE A 219 7.84 32.34 -20.75
CA ILE A 219 6.50 32.13 -21.29
C ILE A 219 5.57 31.44 -20.27
N TYR A 220 6.11 30.57 -19.40
CA TYR A 220 5.28 29.73 -18.51
C TYR A 220 5.19 30.26 -17.06
N GLY A 221 6.04 31.21 -16.65
CA GLY A 221 5.85 32.06 -15.46
C GLY A 221 5.16 31.39 -14.26
N SER A 222 4.12 32.01 -13.72
CA SER A 222 3.30 31.46 -12.62
C SER A 222 2.39 30.30 -13.04
N LEU A 223 2.17 30.07 -14.34
CA LEU A 223 1.30 29.01 -14.87
C LEU A 223 1.98 27.62 -14.78
N ALA A 224 3.32 27.57 -14.82
CA ALA A 224 4.10 26.34 -14.64
C ALA A 224 3.96 25.72 -13.23
N ALA A 225 3.58 26.52 -12.23
CA ALA A 225 3.56 26.06 -10.84
C ALA A 225 2.64 24.85 -10.63
N PHE A 226 1.46 24.83 -11.28
CA PHE A 226 0.49 23.75 -11.11
C PHE A 226 0.97 22.42 -11.75
N PRO A 227 1.38 22.38 -13.03
CA PRO A 227 1.96 21.16 -13.62
C PRO A 227 3.21 20.65 -12.88
N LEU A 228 4.12 21.56 -12.47
CA LEU A 228 5.30 21.19 -11.70
C LEU A 228 4.93 20.54 -10.36
N PHE A 229 3.92 21.10 -9.67
CA PHE A 229 3.41 20.54 -8.42
C PHE A 229 2.75 19.16 -8.63
N LEU A 230 2.01 18.97 -9.72
CA LEU A 230 1.42 17.67 -10.06
C LEU A 230 2.50 16.60 -10.31
N VAL A 231 3.57 16.95 -11.03
CA VAL A 231 4.73 16.06 -11.23
C VAL A 231 5.38 15.71 -9.89
N TRP A 232 5.48 16.67 -8.97
CA TRP A 232 6.02 16.42 -7.64
C TRP A 232 5.19 15.41 -6.85
N ILE A 233 3.87 15.58 -6.80
CA ILE A 233 2.95 14.62 -6.17
C ILE A 233 3.11 13.24 -6.80
N PHE A 234 3.17 13.18 -8.13
CA PHE A 234 3.36 11.93 -8.87
C PHE A 234 4.65 11.21 -8.49
N ILE A 235 5.77 11.92 -8.47
CA ILE A 235 7.06 11.35 -8.05
C ILE A 235 6.97 10.80 -6.62
N ASN A 236 6.33 11.52 -5.69
CA ASN A 236 6.19 11.05 -4.30
C ASN A 236 5.35 9.77 -4.21
N TRP A 237 4.26 9.67 -4.97
CA TRP A 237 3.48 8.43 -5.04
C TRP A 237 4.28 7.27 -5.65
N VAL A 238 5.06 7.51 -6.70
CA VAL A 238 5.96 6.50 -7.27
C VAL A 238 6.96 6.01 -6.23
N VAL A 239 7.63 6.91 -5.51
CA VAL A 239 8.58 6.53 -4.44
C VAL A 239 7.89 5.67 -3.38
N PHE A 240 6.70 6.08 -2.94
CA PHE A 240 5.93 5.34 -1.95
C PHE A 240 5.56 3.94 -2.42
N LEU A 241 5.03 3.79 -3.63
CA LEU A 241 4.62 2.49 -4.15
C LEU A 241 5.81 1.57 -4.47
N LEU A 242 6.93 2.11 -4.97
CA LEU A 242 8.14 1.34 -5.21
C LEU A 242 8.72 0.72 -3.93
N GLY A 243 8.60 1.39 -2.78
CA GLY A 243 8.97 0.79 -1.50
C GLY A 243 8.05 -0.35 -1.08
N ALA A 244 6.73 -0.20 -1.28
CA ALA A 244 5.77 -1.27 -1.01
C ALA A 244 6.04 -2.50 -1.89
N GLU A 245 6.32 -2.27 -3.18
CA GLU A 245 6.73 -3.30 -4.13
C GLU A 245 7.98 -4.05 -3.70
N LEU A 246 9.00 -3.32 -3.23
CA LEU A 246 10.24 -3.92 -2.75
C LEU A 246 10.00 -4.82 -1.55
N ILE A 247 9.11 -4.42 -0.63
CA ILE A 247 8.76 -5.23 0.54
C ILE A 247 8.18 -6.58 0.10
N VAL A 248 7.18 -6.56 -0.78
CA VAL A 248 6.53 -7.78 -1.29
C VAL A 248 7.52 -8.65 -2.05
N PHE A 249 8.39 -8.02 -2.86
CA PHE A 249 9.44 -8.73 -3.59
C PHE A 249 10.45 -9.43 -2.67
N LEU A 250 10.88 -8.76 -1.60
CA LEU A 250 11.80 -9.33 -0.61
C LEU A 250 11.13 -10.42 0.22
N GLU A 251 9.86 -10.23 0.60
CA GLU A 251 9.08 -11.24 1.31
C GLU A 251 8.99 -12.51 0.46
N LYS A 252 8.56 -12.42 -0.81
CA LYS A 252 8.46 -13.57 -1.73
C LYS A 252 9.81 -14.28 -1.96
N LYS A 253 10.89 -13.51 -2.19
CA LYS A 253 12.23 -14.09 -2.42
C LYS A 253 12.79 -14.84 -1.20
N GLY A 254 12.30 -14.55 0.01
CA GLY A 254 12.67 -15.26 1.22
C GLY A 254 12.20 -16.73 1.25
N TRP A 255 11.32 -17.12 0.34
CA TRP A 255 10.73 -18.46 0.29
C TRP A 255 11.27 -19.27 -0.90
N GLU A 256 11.43 -20.58 -0.69
CA GLU A 256 12.04 -21.47 -1.70
C GLU A 256 11.08 -21.77 -2.86
N LEU A 257 9.77 -21.68 -2.63
CA LEU A 257 8.79 -22.04 -3.63
C LEU A 257 8.32 -20.85 -4.46
N ASP A 258 8.53 -20.94 -5.77
CA ASP A 258 7.97 -20.01 -6.75
C ASP A 258 6.57 -20.49 -7.18
N THR A 259 5.53 -20.03 -6.48
CA THR A 259 4.15 -20.42 -6.81
C THR A 259 3.65 -19.83 -8.12
N GLU A 260 4.37 -18.88 -8.75
CA GLU A 260 3.98 -18.40 -10.09
C GLU A 260 4.06 -19.51 -11.14
N LYS A 261 4.87 -20.54 -10.90
CA LYS A 261 4.98 -21.73 -11.76
C LYS A 261 3.86 -22.74 -11.52
N VAL A 262 3.10 -22.60 -10.43
CA VAL A 262 2.04 -23.53 -10.06
C VAL A 262 0.70 -22.92 -10.45
N PRO A 263 -0.16 -23.62 -11.22
CA PRO A 263 -1.51 -23.14 -11.47
C PRO A 263 -2.25 -22.88 -10.16
N LYS A 264 -2.78 -21.66 -9.97
CA LYS A 264 -3.46 -21.25 -8.73
C LYS A 264 -4.54 -22.24 -8.30
N ASN A 265 -5.34 -22.75 -9.23
CA ASN A 265 -6.43 -23.69 -8.95
C ASN A 265 -5.92 -25.01 -8.35
N LEU A 266 -4.81 -25.54 -8.89
CA LEU A 266 -4.18 -26.75 -8.38
C LEU A 266 -3.64 -26.53 -6.97
N PHE A 267 -3.04 -25.38 -6.74
CA PHE A 267 -2.51 -25.03 -5.42
C PHE A 267 -3.64 -24.80 -4.40
N THR A 268 -4.76 -24.18 -4.78
CA THR A 268 -5.98 -24.08 -3.96
C THR A 268 -6.52 -25.46 -3.58
N LEU A 269 -6.60 -26.39 -4.54
CA LEU A 269 -7.03 -27.77 -4.28
C LEU A 269 -6.09 -28.47 -3.29
N PHE A 270 -4.79 -28.27 -3.44
CA PHE A 270 -3.80 -28.83 -2.52
C PHE A 270 -3.93 -28.28 -1.10
N VAL A 271 -4.16 -26.98 -0.95
CA VAL A 271 -4.45 -26.36 0.36
C VAL A 271 -5.73 -26.96 0.97
N MET A 272 -6.79 -27.15 0.18
CA MET A 272 -8.02 -27.80 0.64
C MET A 272 -7.82 -29.26 1.04
N TYR A 273 -6.99 -30.02 0.32
CA TYR A 273 -6.59 -31.38 0.68
C TYR A 273 -5.87 -31.42 2.03
N LEU A 274 -4.93 -30.50 2.28
CA LEU A 274 -4.24 -30.42 3.57
C LEU A 274 -5.18 -30.07 4.72
N LEU A 275 -6.07 -29.09 4.53
CA LEU A 275 -7.11 -28.74 5.50
C LEU A 275 -8.06 -29.92 5.77
N GLY A 276 -8.44 -30.64 4.73
CA GLY A 276 -9.25 -31.86 4.83
C GLY A 276 -8.58 -32.96 5.63
N LYS A 277 -7.28 -33.20 5.43
CA LYS A 277 -6.51 -34.18 6.21
C LYS A 277 -6.39 -33.77 7.69
N SER A 278 -6.13 -32.49 7.93
CA SER A 278 -6.04 -31.89 9.27
C SER A 278 -7.37 -31.98 10.04
N PHE A 279 -8.52 -31.87 9.35
CA PHE A 279 -9.86 -32.03 9.94
C PHE A 279 -10.05 -33.40 10.60
N TYR A 280 -9.52 -34.48 10.00
CA TYR A 280 -9.68 -35.84 10.54
C TYR A 280 -8.59 -36.27 11.52
N SER A 281 -7.37 -35.73 11.42
CA SER A 281 -6.19 -36.37 12.04
C SER A 281 -5.31 -35.48 12.93
N GLU A 282 -5.25 -34.16 12.71
CA GLU A 282 -4.17 -33.32 13.26
C GLU A 282 -4.62 -32.03 13.96
N GLY A 283 -5.92 -31.73 14.00
CA GLY A 283 -6.43 -30.48 14.59
C GLY A 283 -6.11 -29.25 13.72
N PRO A 284 -6.47 -28.03 14.16
CA PRO A 284 -6.46 -26.85 13.30
C PRO A 284 -5.06 -26.41 12.88
N LEU A 285 -4.88 -26.18 11.58
CA LEU A 285 -3.61 -25.76 10.98
C LEU A 285 -3.32 -24.28 11.28
N GLU A 286 -2.12 -24.02 11.77
CA GLU A 286 -1.57 -22.68 11.92
C GLU A 286 -0.91 -22.24 10.61
N ILE A 287 -1.26 -21.04 10.13
CA ILE A 287 -0.81 -20.53 8.81
C ILE A 287 0.72 -20.52 8.74
N TYR A 288 1.38 -20.09 9.80
CA TYR A 288 2.83 -19.98 9.84
C TYR A 288 3.53 -21.34 9.71
N THR A 289 3.03 -22.35 10.42
CA THR A 289 3.53 -23.73 10.36
C THR A 289 3.30 -24.34 8.97
N LEU A 290 2.14 -24.06 8.37
CA LEU A 290 1.83 -24.50 7.01
C LEU A 290 2.77 -23.85 5.96
N CYS A 291 3.04 -22.55 6.08
CA CYS A 291 4.01 -21.86 5.24
C CYS A 291 5.43 -22.44 5.38
N GLN A 292 5.87 -22.73 6.60
CA GLN A 292 7.18 -23.33 6.85
C GLN A 292 7.31 -24.74 6.24
N ASN A 293 6.30 -25.58 6.44
CA ASN A 293 6.31 -26.96 5.93
C ASN A 293 6.29 -27.01 4.40
N LEU A 294 5.52 -26.12 3.76
CA LEU A 294 5.43 -26.05 2.31
C LEU A 294 6.54 -25.19 1.69
N LYS A 295 7.26 -24.42 2.52
CA LYS A 295 8.25 -23.40 2.12
C LYS A 295 7.69 -22.35 1.16
N ILE A 296 6.47 -21.90 1.44
CA ILE A 296 5.71 -20.95 0.61
C ILE A 296 5.56 -19.61 1.32
N CYS A 297 5.57 -18.54 0.54
CA CYS A 297 5.34 -17.20 1.03
C CYS A 297 3.95 -17.06 1.70
N PRO A 298 3.88 -16.52 2.94
CA PRO A 298 2.61 -16.28 3.63
C PRO A 298 1.63 -15.44 2.84
N ILE A 299 2.11 -14.49 2.02
CA ILE A 299 1.25 -13.71 1.11
C ILE A 299 0.40 -14.63 0.25
N GLU A 300 1.03 -15.59 -0.42
CA GLU A 300 0.37 -16.41 -1.44
C GLU A 300 -0.64 -17.37 -0.82
N LEU A 301 -0.26 -17.96 0.33
CA LEU A 301 -1.17 -18.81 1.08
C LEU A 301 -2.34 -18.00 1.65
N GLU A 302 -2.09 -16.83 2.25
CA GLU A 302 -3.13 -15.94 2.77
C GLU A 302 -4.12 -15.48 1.69
N THR A 303 -3.67 -15.18 0.47
CA THR A 303 -4.56 -14.80 -0.64
C THR A 303 -5.55 -15.92 -0.97
N ILE A 304 -5.05 -17.17 -1.05
CA ILE A 304 -5.88 -18.35 -1.35
C ILE A 304 -6.86 -18.62 -0.22
N LEU A 305 -6.36 -18.60 0.99
CA LEU A 305 -7.10 -18.77 2.22
C LEU A 305 -8.23 -17.73 2.35
N GLN A 306 -7.97 -16.46 2.06
CA GLN A 306 -8.99 -15.42 2.05
C GLN A 306 -10.03 -15.59 0.93
N ASN A 307 -9.62 -16.06 -0.25
CA ASN A 307 -10.58 -16.37 -1.32
C ASN A 307 -11.53 -17.49 -0.91
N LEU A 308 -11.01 -18.54 -0.27
CA LEU A 308 -11.82 -19.65 0.25
C LEU A 308 -12.75 -19.20 1.40
N GLU A 309 -12.32 -18.24 2.23
CA GLU A 309 -13.17 -17.66 3.28
C GLU A 309 -14.32 -16.84 2.69
N ASN A 310 -14.05 -16.03 1.67
CA ASN A 310 -15.08 -15.29 0.93
C ASN A 310 -16.11 -16.21 0.26
N GLN A 311 -15.72 -17.43 -0.12
CA GLN A 311 -16.61 -18.47 -0.63
C GLN A 311 -17.34 -19.25 0.47
N GLY A 312 -17.03 -18.99 1.74
CA GLY A 312 -17.62 -19.70 2.89
C GLY A 312 -17.16 -21.16 3.00
N LEU A 313 -15.95 -21.48 2.50
CA LEU A 313 -15.35 -22.80 2.55
C LEU A 313 -14.39 -22.97 3.75
N VAL A 314 -13.75 -21.89 4.18
CA VAL A 314 -12.85 -21.87 5.35
C VAL A 314 -13.16 -20.69 6.27
N VAL A 315 -12.68 -20.74 7.51
CA VAL A 315 -12.82 -19.67 8.51
C VAL A 315 -11.48 -19.43 9.20
N PHE A 316 -11.07 -18.17 9.33
CA PHE A 316 -9.91 -17.81 10.16
C PHE A 316 -10.32 -17.45 11.58
N LYS A 317 -9.64 -18.05 12.55
CA LYS A 317 -9.78 -17.68 13.95
C LYS A 317 -8.44 -17.80 14.65
N GLU A 318 -7.97 -16.70 15.25
CA GLU A 318 -6.76 -16.66 16.09
C GLU A 318 -5.50 -17.22 15.40
N GLY A 319 -5.30 -16.90 14.11
CA GLY A 319 -4.13 -17.37 13.34
C GLY A 319 -4.22 -18.82 12.84
N LYS A 320 -5.35 -19.51 13.11
CA LYS A 320 -5.63 -20.88 12.67
C LYS A 320 -6.72 -20.92 11.62
N VAL A 321 -6.65 -21.94 10.77
CA VAL A 321 -7.57 -22.15 9.65
C VAL A 321 -8.46 -23.36 9.93
N PHE A 322 -9.76 -23.20 9.72
CA PHE A 322 -10.76 -24.25 9.87
C PHE A 322 -11.55 -24.41 8.58
N LEU A 323 -12.01 -25.62 8.28
CA LEU A 323 -13.06 -25.82 7.28
C LEU A 323 -14.39 -25.27 7.82
N ALA A 324 -15.10 -24.50 7.00
CA ALA A 324 -16.40 -23.95 7.34
C ALA A 324 -17.52 -25.01 7.29
N LYS A 325 -17.31 -26.08 6.51
CA LYS A 325 -18.24 -27.19 6.31
C LYS A 325 -17.48 -28.52 6.44
N ALA A 326 -18.20 -29.58 6.79
CA ALA A 326 -17.63 -30.93 6.78
C ALA A 326 -17.16 -31.32 5.37
N PRO A 327 -16.06 -32.08 5.19
CA PRO A 327 -15.53 -32.46 3.88
C PRO A 327 -16.54 -33.16 2.95
N GLU A 328 -17.57 -33.84 3.48
CA GLU A 328 -18.65 -34.43 2.66
C GLU A 328 -19.52 -33.39 1.94
N LYS A 329 -19.57 -32.16 2.46
CA LYS A 329 -20.44 -31.10 1.95
C LYS A 329 -19.73 -30.10 1.06
N ILE A 330 -18.44 -30.32 0.80
CA ILE A 330 -17.61 -29.46 -0.05
C ILE A 330 -17.43 -30.18 -1.38
N SER A 331 -18.09 -29.67 -2.43
CA SER A 331 -17.87 -30.16 -3.79
C SER A 331 -16.55 -29.64 -4.32
N LEU A 332 -15.76 -30.47 -5.01
CA LEU A 332 -14.52 -30.01 -5.63
C LEU A 332 -14.75 -28.97 -6.74
N LEU A 333 -15.94 -28.97 -7.36
CA LEU A 333 -16.34 -27.94 -8.32
C LEU A 333 -16.53 -26.56 -7.66
N GLU A 334 -16.94 -26.52 -6.38
CA GLU A 334 -17.02 -25.26 -5.62
C GLU A 334 -15.61 -24.68 -5.35
N VAL A 335 -14.61 -25.55 -5.20
CA VAL A 335 -13.21 -25.17 -4.95
C VAL A 335 -12.52 -24.72 -6.25
N LEU A 336 -12.80 -25.40 -7.36
CA LEU A 336 -12.18 -25.18 -8.66
C LEU A 336 -13.09 -24.33 -9.55
N THR A 337 -13.13 -23.03 -9.30
CA THR A 337 -14.04 -22.10 -10.01
C THR A 337 -13.81 -21.98 -11.53
N LEU A 338 -12.73 -22.54 -12.11
CA LEU A 338 -12.46 -22.53 -13.54
C LEU A 338 -11.69 -23.78 -13.98
N GLU A 339 -12.08 -24.32 -15.14
CA GLU A 339 -11.56 -25.49 -15.85
C GLU A 339 -10.06 -25.75 -15.62
N ILE A 340 -9.75 -26.98 -15.23
CA ILE A 340 -8.37 -27.45 -15.22
C ILE A 340 -7.97 -27.67 -16.67
N LYS A 341 -7.19 -26.74 -17.23
CA LYS A 341 -6.42 -27.05 -18.42
C LYS A 341 -5.56 -28.28 -18.13
N PRO A 342 -5.49 -29.25 -19.06
CA PRO A 342 -4.68 -30.44 -18.87
C PRO A 342 -3.22 -30.01 -18.63
N TYR A 343 -2.77 -30.15 -17.39
CA TYR A 343 -1.38 -29.94 -17.04
C TYR A 343 -0.60 -31.15 -17.56
N GLU A 344 0.21 -30.93 -18.59
CA GLU A 344 1.05 -31.93 -19.29
C GLU A 344 2.53 -31.84 -18.89
N GLU A 345 2.94 -30.84 -18.09
CA GLU A 345 4.32 -30.70 -17.60
C GLU A 345 4.56 -31.42 -16.27
N ASP A 346 5.82 -31.68 -15.92
CA ASP A 346 6.23 -32.25 -14.63
C ASP A 346 5.64 -31.40 -13.48
N LEU A 347 4.75 -32.00 -12.71
CA LEU A 347 4.20 -31.37 -11.51
C LEU A 347 5.35 -31.01 -10.57
N PRO A 348 5.40 -29.78 -10.02
CA PRO A 348 6.45 -29.41 -9.11
C PRO A 348 6.52 -30.42 -7.95
N LYS A 349 7.74 -30.81 -7.56
CA LYS A 349 8.01 -31.80 -6.49
C LYS A 349 7.44 -31.45 -5.10
N ILE A 350 6.72 -30.34 -5.00
CA ILE A 350 6.02 -29.92 -3.79
C ILE A 350 4.82 -30.82 -3.46
N PHE A 351 4.19 -31.39 -4.48
CA PHE A 351 2.99 -32.19 -4.27
C PHE A 351 3.38 -33.58 -3.77
N PRO A 352 2.83 -34.05 -2.63
CA PRO A 352 3.00 -35.41 -2.19
C PRO A 352 2.56 -36.39 -3.28
N GLU A 353 3.24 -37.52 -3.43
CA GLU A 353 2.87 -38.54 -4.43
C GLU A 353 1.42 -39.01 -4.28
N ASP A 354 0.91 -39.06 -3.04
CA ASP A 354 -0.50 -39.37 -2.75
C ASP A 354 -1.46 -38.37 -3.41
N PHE A 355 -1.15 -37.07 -3.29
CA PHE A 355 -1.96 -36.01 -3.90
C PHE A 355 -1.95 -36.10 -5.42
N VAL A 356 -0.78 -36.35 -6.03
CA VAL A 356 -0.65 -36.47 -7.49
C VAL A 356 -1.46 -37.66 -8.02
N LYS A 357 -1.41 -38.81 -7.35
CA LYS A 357 -2.21 -40.00 -7.70
C LYS A 357 -3.71 -39.72 -7.60
N LYS A 358 -4.15 -39.03 -6.55
CA LYS A 358 -5.56 -38.64 -6.36
C LYS A 358 -6.04 -37.65 -7.42
N LEU A 359 -5.18 -36.70 -7.81
CA LEU A 359 -5.46 -35.76 -8.89
C LEU A 359 -5.70 -36.49 -10.23
N THR A 360 -4.91 -37.52 -10.54
CA THR A 360 -5.09 -38.32 -11.76
C THR A 360 -6.38 -39.15 -11.74
N LEU A 361 -6.72 -39.75 -10.60
CA LEU A 361 -7.97 -40.52 -10.42
C LEU A 361 -9.21 -39.63 -10.56
N TRP A 362 -9.16 -38.43 -10.01
CA TRP A 362 -10.28 -37.49 -10.08
C TRP A 362 -10.56 -36.97 -11.50
N LYS A 363 -9.52 -36.79 -12.35
CA LYS A 363 -9.71 -36.40 -13.77
C LYS A 363 -10.62 -37.35 -14.55
N GLU A 364 -10.73 -38.60 -14.13
CA GLU A 364 -11.54 -39.63 -14.80
C GLU A 364 -12.99 -39.69 -14.28
N GLN A 365 -13.36 -38.89 -13.26
CA GLN A 365 -14.63 -39.02 -12.54
C GLN A 365 -15.53 -37.76 -12.60
N THR A 366 -16.84 -37.99 -12.56
CA THR A 366 -17.99 -37.09 -12.84
C THR A 366 -18.41 -36.16 -11.67
N PRO A 367 -19.39 -35.23 -11.81
CA PRO A 367 -19.42 -33.92 -11.12
C PRO A 367 -19.88 -33.92 -9.64
N HIS A 368 -20.02 -35.07 -8.99
CA HIS A 368 -20.46 -35.18 -7.58
C HIS A 368 -19.32 -35.53 -6.61
N PHE A 369 -18.07 -35.35 -7.02
CA PHE A 369 -16.91 -35.67 -6.19
C PHE A 369 -16.70 -34.63 -5.07
N THR A 370 -16.77 -35.10 -3.83
CA THR A 370 -16.60 -34.25 -2.64
C THR A 370 -15.15 -34.23 -2.17
N LEU A 371 -14.80 -33.29 -1.30
CA LEU A 371 -13.47 -33.24 -0.68
C LEU A 371 -13.18 -34.54 0.10
N LYS A 372 -14.19 -35.18 0.69
CA LYS A 372 -14.01 -36.49 1.35
C LYS A 372 -13.62 -37.58 0.36
N ASP A 373 -14.26 -37.63 -0.80
CA ASP A 373 -13.96 -38.63 -1.82
C ASP A 373 -12.55 -38.46 -2.38
N PHE A 374 -12.03 -37.23 -2.36
CA PHE A 374 -10.64 -36.93 -2.72
C PHE A 374 -9.63 -37.26 -1.62
N LEU A 375 -10.05 -37.29 -0.35
CA LEU A 375 -9.19 -37.63 0.77
C LEU A 375 -9.03 -39.14 0.94
N ASN A 376 -10.08 -39.91 0.65
CA ASN A 376 -10.08 -41.38 0.62
C ASN A 376 -9.35 -41.90 -0.63
#